data_AF-Q1A7S8-F1
#
_entry.id   AF-Q1A7S8-F1
#
_cell.length_a   1.000
_cell.length_b   1.000
_cell.length_c   1.000
_cell.angle_alpha   90.00
_cell.angle_beta   90.00
_cell.angle_gamma   90.00
#
_symmetry.space_group_name_H-M   'P 1'
#
loop_
_entity.id
_entity.type
_entity.pdbx_description
1 polymer ?
#
loop_
_entity_poly.entity_id
_entity_poly.type
_entity_poly.pdbx_seq_one_letter_code
_entity_poly.pdbx_strand_id
1 'polypeptide(L)'
;MRCGPLCQLLWLWPCLLCVQAVSIWKVRDDTKTLIKTILTRISDISHTHAVSSKQRITGLDFIPALHPNLSLSKMDQTLVLYKHILTSLPSRNVVQIANDLENLRDLLHLVAASQGCPPPRASDLESLNSLESILEASLYSTEVVALSRLQGSLHEMLQQLDIGPGC
;
A
#
# COMPACT_ATOMS: atom_id res chain seq x y z
N MET A 1 21.48 36.26 43.20
CA MET A 1 21.90 35.80 41.85
C MET A 1 21.70 34.29 41.77
N ARG A 2 20.61 33.82 41.15
CA ARG A 2 20.32 32.39 40.95
C ARG A 2 19.79 32.19 39.53
N CYS A 3 20.71 32.22 38.55
CA CYS A 3 20.41 32.03 37.11
C CYS A 3 21.11 30.76 36.58
N GLY A 4 21.29 29.75 37.44
CA GLY A 4 21.97 28.49 37.09
C GLY A 4 21.04 27.41 36.53
N PRO A 5 19.92 27.07 37.20
CA PRO A 5 19.14 25.88 36.81
C PRO A 5 18.24 26.10 35.58
N LEU A 6 17.77 27.33 35.34
CA LEU A 6 16.95 27.64 34.15
C LEU A 6 17.77 27.61 32.85
N CYS A 7 19.04 28.04 32.91
CA CYS A 7 19.95 28.00 31.75
C CYS A 7 20.35 26.57 31.37
N GLN A 8 20.42 25.64 32.34
CA GLN A 8 20.71 24.23 32.06
C GLN A 8 19.54 23.50 31.39
N LEU A 9 18.29 23.83 31.73
CA LEU A 9 17.11 23.30 31.01
C LEU A 9 17.01 23.84 29.57
N LEU A 10 17.36 25.11 29.34
CA LEU A 10 17.40 25.70 28.00
C LEU A 10 18.45 25.03 27.09
N TRP A 11 19.54 24.52 27.66
CA TRP A 11 20.62 23.85 26.93
C TRP A 11 20.30 22.41 26.50
N LEU A 12 19.31 21.77 27.15
CA LEU A 12 18.84 20.43 26.79
C LEU A 12 17.72 20.45 25.73
N TRP A 13 17.12 21.62 25.49
CA TRP A 13 16.06 21.81 24.49
C TRP A 13 16.49 21.46 23.05
N PRO A 14 17.71 21.79 22.59
CA PRO A 14 18.18 21.40 21.26
C PRO A 14 18.33 19.88 21.10
N CYS A 15 18.68 19.16 22.17
CA CYS A 15 18.83 17.69 22.13
C CYS A 15 17.49 16.97 22.01
N LEU A 16 16.41 17.54 22.56
CA LEU A 16 15.05 16.99 22.44
C LEU A 16 14.43 17.27 21.06
N LEU A 17 14.90 18.30 20.35
CA LEU A 17 14.50 18.60 18.96
C LEU A 17 15.24 17.74 17.92
N CYS A 18 16.24 16.97 18.35
CA CYS A 18 16.99 16.02 17.51
C CYS A 18 16.36 14.61 17.48
N VAL A 19 15.05 14.49 17.70
CA VAL A 19 14.33 13.34 17.14
C VAL A 19 14.39 13.54 15.64
N GLN A 20 15.37 12.91 15.01
CA GLN A 20 15.72 13.07 13.61
C GLN A 20 14.44 12.88 12.79
N ALA A 21 13.88 14.01 12.34
CA ALA A 21 12.74 14.02 11.45
C ALA A 21 13.15 13.16 10.25
N VAL A 22 12.56 11.97 10.12
CA VAL A 22 12.81 11.11 8.97
C VAL A 22 12.48 11.98 7.77
N SER A 23 13.46 12.18 6.88
CA SER A 23 13.26 13.08 5.76
C SER A 23 12.08 12.56 4.94
N ILE A 24 11.14 13.45 4.63
CA ILE A 24 9.93 13.14 3.86
C ILE A 24 10.29 12.40 2.56
N TRP A 25 11.41 12.80 1.95
CA TRP A 25 12.00 12.17 0.79
C TRP A 25 12.38 10.70 1.01
N LYS A 26 12.97 10.37 2.16
CA LYS A 26 13.35 9.00 2.49
C LYS A 26 12.13 8.09 2.62
N VAL A 27 11.09 8.52 3.34
CA VAL A 27 9.85 7.72 3.47
C VAL A 27 9.23 7.45 2.10
N ARG A 28 9.20 8.47 1.23
CA ARG A 28 8.70 8.34 -0.13
C ARG A 28 9.55 7.36 -0.96
N ASP A 29 10.87 7.43 -0.88
CA ASP A 29 11.76 6.53 -1.61
C ASP A 29 11.68 5.08 -1.11
N ASP A 30 11.55 4.89 0.20
CA ASP A 30 11.31 3.58 0.81
C ASP A 30 9.96 3.00 0.32
N THR A 31 8.92 3.83 0.24
CA THR A 31 7.61 3.48 -0.33
C THR A 31 7.74 3.00 -1.78
N LYS A 32 8.44 3.79 -2.62
CA LYS A 32 8.67 3.44 -4.04
C LYS A 32 9.48 2.17 -4.19
N THR A 33 10.48 1.96 -3.33
CA THR A 33 11.31 0.77 -3.32
C THR A 33 10.48 -0.46 -3.02
N LEU A 34 9.62 -0.40 -1.99
CA LEU A 34 8.74 -1.52 -1.66
C LEU A 34 7.74 -1.81 -2.79
N ILE A 35 7.15 -0.79 -3.42
CA ILE A 35 6.28 -0.98 -4.59
C ILE A 35 7.02 -1.74 -5.70
N LYS A 36 8.25 -1.34 -6.02
CA LYS A 36 9.08 -2.03 -7.03
C LYS A 36 9.37 -3.48 -6.64
N THR A 37 9.68 -3.75 -5.37
CA THR A 37 9.89 -5.12 -4.87
C THR A 37 8.63 -5.98 -5.05
N ILE A 38 7.46 -5.46 -4.73
CA ILE A 38 6.18 -6.17 -4.92
C ILE A 38 5.94 -6.45 -6.41
N LEU A 39 6.17 -5.47 -7.27
CA LEU A 39 6.02 -5.62 -8.73
C LEU A 39 6.93 -6.72 -9.30
N THR A 40 8.19 -6.77 -8.86
CA THR A 40 9.12 -7.86 -9.22
C THR A 40 8.59 -9.20 -8.74
N ARG A 41 8.13 -9.29 -7.49
CA ARG A 41 7.57 -10.54 -6.93
C ARG A 41 6.36 -11.05 -7.71
N ILE A 42 5.43 -10.16 -8.11
CA ILE A 42 4.27 -10.51 -8.94
C ILE A 42 4.72 -11.04 -10.31
N SER A 43 5.74 -10.42 -10.89
CA SER A 43 6.29 -10.82 -12.19
C SER A 43 6.94 -12.21 -12.10
N ASP A 44 7.70 -12.49 -11.04
CA ASP A 44 8.32 -13.79 -10.79
C ASP A 44 7.28 -14.92 -10.64
N ILE A 45 6.14 -14.64 -10.00
CA ILE A 45 5.00 -15.57 -9.92
C ILE A 45 4.42 -15.83 -11.32
N SER A 46 4.25 -14.76 -12.12
CA SER A 46 3.71 -14.88 -13.48
C SER A 46 4.65 -15.63 -14.42
N HIS A 47 5.97 -15.57 -14.21
CA HIS A 47 6.95 -16.33 -14.99
C HIS A 47 7.02 -17.80 -14.57
N THR A 48 6.76 -18.12 -13.31
CA THR A 48 6.72 -19.51 -12.82
C THR A 48 5.40 -20.21 -13.16
N HIS A 49 4.31 -19.45 -13.28
CA HIS A 49 3.01 -19.93 -13.75
C HIS A 49 2.79 -19.46 -15.19
N ALA A 50 3.19 -20.27 -16.18
CA ALA A 50 2.97 -19.97 -17.60
C ALA A 50 1.46 -19.91 -17.93
N VAL A 51 0.83 -18.75 -17.69
CA VAL A 51 -0.59 -18.52 -17.96
C VAL A 51 -0.68 -17.34 -18.93
N SER A 52 -1.24 -17.64 -20.11
CA SER A 52 -1.44 -16.71 -21.21
C SER A 52 -2.30 -15.52 -20.78
N SER A 53 -1.76 -14.31 -20.89
CA SER A 53 -2.37 -13.03 -20.48
C SER A 53 -3.54 -12.55 -21.35
N LYS A 54 -4.11 -13.41 -22.20
CA LYS A 54 -5.10 -13.02 -23.23
C LYS A 54 -6.54 -13.46 -22.97
N GLN A 55 -6.88 -13.86 -21.74
CA GLN A 55 -8.24 -14.28 -21.42
C GLN A 55 -9.05 -13.14 -20.79
N ARG A 56 -10.00 -12.59 -21.56
CA ARG A 56 -11.02 -11.67 -21.05
C ARG A 56 -12.01 -12.47 -20.21
N ILE A 57 -11.74 -12.59 -18.91
CA ILE A 57 -12.57 -13.32 -17.98
C ILE A 57 -13.71 -12.40 -17.52
N THR A 58 -14.95 -12.71 -17.92
CA THR A 58 -16.18 -12.10 -17.42
C THR A 58 -16.52 -12.64 -16.02
N GLY A 59 -17.05 -11.80 -15.12
CA GLY A 59 -17.44 -12.19 -13.75
C GLY A 59 -16.46 -11.82 -12.63
N LEU A 60 -15.42 -11.04 -12.94
CA LEU A 60 -14.43 -10.53 -11.97
C LEU A 60 -14.58 -9.02 -11.75
N ASP A 61 -15.81 -8.52 -11.79
CA ASP A 61 -16.12 -7.09 -11.64
C ASP A 61 -15.86 -6.58 -10.22
N PHE A 62 -15.69 -7.50 -9.26
CA PHE A 62 -15.37 -7.20 -7.87
C PHE A 62 -13.91 -6.80 -7.64
N ILE A 63 -12.99 -7.10 -8.57
CA ILE A 63 -11.59 -6.70 -8.43
C ILE A 63 -11.47 -5.23 -8.87
N PRO A 64 -10.89 -4.33 -8.04
CA PRO A 64 -10.82 -2.91 -8.35
C PRO A 64 -10.29 -2.59 -9.75
N ALA A 65 -10.98 -1.67 -10.42
CA ALA A 65 -10.47 -1.07 -11.64
C ALA A 65 -9.30 -0.11 -11.35
N LEU A 66 -8.56 0.24 -12.38
CA LEU A 66 -7.51 1.25 -12.35
C LEU A 66 -8.12 2.64 -12.11
N HIS A 67 -7.47 3.48 -11.30
CA HIS A 67 -8.01 4.76 -10.85
C HIS A 67 -7.08 5.91 -11.27
N PRO A 68 -7.45 6.74 -12.27
CA PRO A 68 -6.54 7.72 -12.86
C PRO A 68 -6.18 8.91 -11.94
N ASN A 69 -6.83 9.04 -10.77
CA ASN A 69 -6.55 10.08 -9.77
C ASN A 69 -6.54 9.47 -8.36
N LEU A 70 -5.41 8.89 -7.99
CA LEU A 70 -5.17 8.26 -6.69
C LEU A 70 -4.66 9.29 -5.68
N SER A 71 -5.49 9.63 -4.71
CA SER A 71 -5.03 10.28 -3.48
C SER A 71 -4.49 9.23 -2.51
N LEU A 72 -3.70 9.63 -1.51
CA LEU A 72 -3.13 8.71 -0.51
C LEU A 72 -4.20 7.86 0.19
N SER A 73 -5.37 8.46 0.45
CA SER A 73 -6.53 7.74 1.02
C SER A 73 -7.04 6.64 0.08
N LYS A 74 -7.19 6.93 -1.22
CA LYS A 74 -7.61 5.93 -2.21
C LYS A 74 -6.56 4.84 -2.42
N MET A 75 -5.27 5.18 -2.30
CA MET A 75 -4.20 4.18 -2.35
C MET A 75 -4.34 3.20 -1.20
N ASP A 76 -4.50 3.68 0.05
CA ASP A 76 -4.70 2.83 1.22
C ASP A 76 -5.93 1.93 1.07
N GLN A 77 -7.08 2.49 0.68
CA GLN A 77 -8.31 1.72 0.43
C GLN A 77 -8.11 0.60 -0.61
N THR A 78 -7.42 0.92 -1.70
CA THR A 78 -7.11 -0.04 -2.77
C THR A 78 -6.25 -1.18 -2.22
N LEU A 79 -5.24 -0.87 -1.41
CA LEU A 79 -4.36 -1.87 -0.79
C LEU A 79 -5.09 -2.74 0.24
N VAL A 80 -6.01 -2.18 1.03
CA VAL A 80 -6.87 -2.95 1.94
C VAL A 80 -7.67 -4.00 1.17
N LEU A 81 -8.30 -3.58 0.08
CA LEU A 81 -9.14 -4.45 -0.73
C LEU A 81 -8.31 -5.57 -1.40
N TYR A 82 -7.16 -5.23 -1.99
CA TYR A 82 -6.28 -6.26 -2.54
C TYR A 82 -5.73 -7.19 -1.46
N LYS A 83 -5.32 -6.69 -0.29
CA LYS A 83 -4.88 -7.54 0.82
C LYS A 83 -5.97 -8.55 1.19
N HIS A 84 -7.23 -8.11 1.30
CA HIS A 84 -8.35 -8.98 1.61
C HIS A 84 -8.55 -10.07 0.54
N ILE A 85 -8.58 -9.69 -0.74
CA ILE A 85 -8.65 -10.63 -1.87
C ILE A 85 -7.50 -11.63 -1.82
N LEU A 86 -6.28 -11.17 -1.56
CA LEU A 86 -5.10 -12.03 -1.52
C LEU A 86 -5.14 -12.98 -0.32
N THR A 87 -5.63 -12.56 0.85
CA THR A 87 -5.73 -13.43 2.02
C THR A 87 -6.73 -14.57 1.87
N SER A 88 -7.72 -14.45 0.97
CA SER A 88 -8.67 -15.52 0.69
C SER A 88 -8.15 -16.53 -0.35
N LEU A 89 -6.97 -16.31 -0.94
CA LEU A 89 -6.39 -17.20 -1.94
C LEU A 89 -5.41 -18.19 -1.28
N PRO A 90 -5.44 -19.49 -1.63
CA PRO A 90 -4.67 -20.54 -0.94
C PRO A 90 -3.16 -20.59 -1.30
N SER A 91 -2.58 -19.51 -1.83
CA SER A 91 -1.24 -19.47 -2.45
C SER A 91 -0.17 -18.91 -1.49
N ARG A 92 0.91 -19.67 -1.24
CA ARG A 92 2.03 -19.23 -0.37
C ARG A 92 2.69 -17.94 -0.87
N ASN A 93 2.79 -17.77 -2.19
CA ASN A 93 3.39 -16.59 -2.79
C ASN A 93 2.49 -15.35 -2.59
N VAL A 94 1.18 -15.56 -2.63
CA VAL A 94 0.17 -14.50 -2.38
C VAL A 94 0.17 -14.04 -0.93
N VAL A 95 0.38 -14.93 0.05
CA VAL A 95 0.52 -14.56 1.47
C VAL A 95 1.67 -13.57 1.67
N GLN A 96 2.79 -13.77 0.99
CA GLN A 96 3.92 -12.85 1.09
C GLN A 96 3.59 -11.48 0.49
N ILE A 97 2.92 -11.45 -0.67
CA ILE A 97 2.44 -10.19 -1.26
C ILE A 97 1.49 -9.48 -0.30
N ALA A 98 0.54 -10.18 0.32
CA ALA A 98 -0.40 -9.58 1.27
C ALA A 98 0.31 -8.90 2.46
N ASN A 99 1.40 -9.50 2.97
CA ASN A 99 2.24 -8.88 3.99
C ASN A 99 3.00 -7.66 3.47
N ASP A 100 3.55 -7.74 2.25
CA ASP A 100 4.21 -6.61 1.61
C ASP A 100 3.22 -5.44 1.37
N LEU A 101 1.94 -5.72 1.08
CA LEU A 101 0.89 -4.70 0.97
C LEU A 101 0.61 -4.03 2.32
N GLU A 102 0.62 -4.75 3.44
CA GLU A 102 0.46 -4.13 4.76
C GLU A 102 1.62 -3.19 5.08
N ASN A 103 2.86 -3.64 4.84
CA ASN A 103 4.04 -2.80 4.99
C ASN A 103 3.96 -1.54 4.10
N LEU A 104 3.40 -1.66 2.90
CA LEU A 104 3.19 -0.54 2.00
C LEU A 104 2.15 0.45 2.54
N ARG A 105 1.09 -0.03 3.19
CA ARG A 105 0.09 0.82 3.86
C ARG A 105 0.72 1.62 4.99
N ASP A 106 1.55 0.98 5.82
CA ASP A 106 2.28 1.66 6.89
C ASP A 106 3.18 2.79 6.34
N LEU A 107 3.89 2.52 5.25
CA LEU A 107 4.68 3.54 4.57
C LEU A 107 3.81 4.67 3.98
N LEU A 108 2.65 4.37 3.38
CA LEU A 108 1.72 5.38 2.91
C LEU A 108 1.16 6.24 4.05
N HIS A 109 0.90 5.66 5.22
CA HIS A 109 0.51 6.42 6.41
C HIS A 109 1.61 7.37 6.87
N LEU A 110 2.87 6.94 6.83
CA LEU A 110 4.02 7.81 7.11
C LEU A 110 4.16 8.92 6.05
N VAL A 111 3.94 8.61 4.77
CA VAL A 111 3.90 9.62 3.70
C VAL A 111 2.78 10.63 3.96
N ALA A 112 1.58 10.17 4.30
CA ALA A 112 0.43 11.02 4.61
C ALA A 112 0.70 11.93 5.83
N ALA A 113 1.21 11.35 6.92
CA ALA A 113 1.57 12.09 8.12
C ALA A 113 2.64 13.17 7.82
N SER A 114 3.63 12.84 6.99
CA SER A 114 4.67 13.78 6.59
C SER A 114 4.16 14.96 5.75
N GLN A 115 3.02 14.80 5.09
CA GLN A 115 2.34 15.85 4.31
C GLN A 115 1.28 16.61 5.11
N GLY A 116 1.07 16.26 6.40
CA GLY A 116 0.02 16.83 7.22
C GLY A 116 -1.39 16.36 6.86
N CYS A 117 -1.51 15.22 6.17
CA CYS A 117 -2.80 14.61 5.86
C CYS A 117 -3.48 14.08 7.13
N PRO A 118 -4.83 14.07 7.17
CA PRO A 118 -5.53 13.35 8.21
C PRO A 118 -5.23 11.84 8.11
N PRO A 119 -5.23 11.10 9.24
CA PRO A 119 -5.08 9.66 9.20
C PRO A 119 -6.22 9.07 8.35
N PRO A 120 -5.92 8.15 7.42
CA PRO A 120 -6.95 7.53 6.61
C PRO A 120 -7.98 6.84 7.51
N ARG A 121 -9.25 7.11 7.25
CA ARG A 121 -10.35 6.47 7.96
C ARG A 121 -10.46 5.05 7.43
N ALA A 122 -10.41 4.07 8.34
CA ALA A 122 -10.73 2.68 8.02
C ALA A 122 -12.07 2.68 7.29
N SER A 123 -12.05 2.39 6.00
CA SER A 123 -13.25 2.40 5.17
C SER A 123 -14.08 1.17 5.52
N ASP A 124 -15.38 1.36 5.62
CA ASP A 124 -16.31 0.41 6.24
C ASP A 124 -16.12 -1.04 5.73
N LEU A 125 -15.78 -1.90 6.69
CA LEU A 125 -15.66 -3.36 6.57
C LEU A 125 -16.88 -4.04 5.93
N GLU A 126 -18.03 -3.34 5.85
CA GLU A 126 -19.24 -3.84 5.20
C GLU A 126 -19.02 -4.20 3.71
N SER A 127 -18.17 -3.46 3.00
CA SER A 127 -17.88 -3.78 1.58
C SER A 127 -17.08 -5.08 1.43
N LEU A 128 -16.25 -5.43 2.41
CA LEU A 128 -15.39 -6.62 2.37
C LEU A 128 -16.18 -7.92 2.61
N ASN A 129 -17.17 -7.92 3.50
CA ASN A 129 -18.02 -9.08 3.77
C ASN A 129 -18.81 -9.55 2.52
N SER A 130 -19.17 -8.63 1.63
CA SER A 130 -19.83 -8.99 0.36
C SER A 130 -18.87 -9.68 -0.63
N LEU A 131 -17.57 -9.37 -0.54
CA LEU A 131 -16.53 -9.90 -1.43
C LEU A 131 -16.23 -11.38 -1.15
N GLU A 132 -16.27 -11.78 0.14
CA GLU A 132 -16.01 -13.15 0.59
C GLU A 132 -16.97 -14.16 -0.05
N SER A 133 -18.25 -13.80 -0.19
CA SER A 133 -19.26 -14.65 -0.85
C SER A 133 -19.03 -14.87 -2.35
N ILE A 134 -18.26 -13.99 -3.00
CA ILE A 134 -18.04 -13.98 -4.46
C ILE A 134 -16.75 -14.73 -4.83
N LEU A 135 -15.76 -14.74 -3.94
CA LEU A 135 -14.42 -15.32 -4.17
C LEU A 135 -14.43 -16.87 -4.22
N GLU A 136 -15.44 -17.52 -3.64
CA GLU A 136 -15.59 -18.98 -3.58
C GLU A 136 -15.85 -19.66 -4.95
N ALA A 137 -16.24 -18.91 -5.99
CA ALA A 137 -16.73 -19.50 -7.24
C ALA A 137 -15.62 -19.90 -8.24
N SER A 138 -14.38 -19.43 -8.10
CA SER A 138 -13.29 -19.72 -9.07
C SER A 138 -11.91 -19.27 -8.57
N LEU A 139 -11.19 -20.13 -7.82
CA LEU A 139 -9.96 -19.75 -7.12
C LEU A 139 -8.76 -19.45 -8.04
N TYR A 140 -8.48 -20.30 -9.05
CA TYR A 140 -7.28 -20.14 -9.89
C TYR A 140 -7.36 -18.98 -10.90
N SER A 141 -8.54 -18.72 -11.47
CA SER A 141 -8.76 -17.60 -12.39
C SER A 141 -8.69 -16.25 -11.65
N THR A 142 -9.08 -16.25 -10.36
CA THR A 142 -9.11 -15.05 -9.52
C THR A 142 -7.70 -14.60 -9.13
N GLU A 143 -6.79 -15.52 -8.78
CA GLU A 143 -5.41 -15.18 -8.42
C GLU A 143 -4.69 -14.41 -9.54
N VAL A 144 -4.71 -14.94 -10.77
CA VAL A 144 -4.02 -14.31 -11.91
C VAL A 144 -4.57 -12.92 -12.20
N VAL A 145 -5.90 -12.76 -12.20
CA VAL A 145 -6.51 -11.46 -12.49
C VAL A 145 -6.32 -10.47 -11.34
N ALA A 146 -6.40 -10.92 -10.08
CA ALA A 146 -6.13 -10.09 -8.93
C ALA A 146 -4.70 -9.55 -8.94
N LEU A 147 -3.72 -10.43 -9.19
CA LEU A 147 -2.31 -10.04 -9.29
C LEU A 147 -2.04 -9.11 -10.48
N SER A 148 -2.66 -9.37 -11.64
CA SER A 148 -2.52 -8.50 -12.82
C SER A 148 -3.10 -7.10 -12.58
N ARG A 149 -4.29 -6.99 -11.97
CA ARG A 149 -4.89 -5.69 -11.65
C ARG A 149 -4.13 -4.96 -10.55
N LEU A 150 -3.66 -5.69 -9.52
CA LEU A 150 -2.77 -5.14 -8.49
C LEU A 150 -1.49 -4.56 -9.10
N GLN A 151 -0.87 -5.26 -10.05
CA GLN A 151 0.32 -4.77 -10.74
C GLN A 151 0.08 -3.42 -11.42
N GLY A 152 -1.07 -3.27 -12.10
CA GLY A 152 -1.49 -2.01 -12.70
C GLY A 152 -1.69 -0.91 -11.65
N SER A 153 -2.42 -1.20 -10.56
CA SER A 153 -2.64 -0.23 -9.48
C SER A 153 -1.32 0.21 -8.83
N LEU A 154 -0.37 -0.71 -8.63
CA LEU A 154 0.95 -0.39 -8.08
C LEU A 154 1.78 0.50 -9.02
N HIS A 155 1.68 0.30 -10.34
CA HIS A 155 2.30 1.22 -11.31
C HIS A 155 1.69 2.62 -11.24
N GLU A 156 0.37 2.74 -11.12
CA GLU A 156 -0.29 4.05 -10.97
C GLU A 156 0.13 4.73 -9.65
N MET A 157 0.17 3.99 -8.55
CA MET A 157 0.65 4.52 -7.26
C MET A 157 2.10 5.03 -7.36
N LEU A 158 2.97 4.29 -8.05
CA LEU A 158 4.36 4.69 -8.25
C LEU A 158 4.45 6.04 -9.00
N GLN A 159 3.70 6.18 -10.09
CA GLN A 159 3.64 7.42 -10.87
C GLN A 159 3.11 8.59 -10.03
N GLN A 160 2.07 8.36 -9.22
CA GLN A 160 1.49 9.40 -8.38
C GLN A 160 2.46 9.84 -7.28
N LEU A 161 3.22 8.92 -6.68
CA LEU A 161 4.26 9.23 -5.71
C LEU A 161 5.43 10.04 -6.30
N ASP A 162 5.67 10.00 -7.61
CA ASP A 162 6.63 10.88 -8.27
C ASP A 162 6.13 12.33 -8.34
N ILE A 163 4.83 12.54 -8.56
CA ILE A 163 4.22 13.86 -8.75
C ILE A 163 3.81 14.50 -7.41
N GLY A 164 3.58 13.69 -6.38
CA GLY A 164 3.14 14.15 -5.06
C GLY A 164 1.61 14.12 -4.96
N PRO A 165 1.02 12.98 -4.58
CA PRO A 165 -0.44 12.83 -4.53
C PRO A 165 -1.01 13.63 -3.36
N GLY A 166 -2.23 14.13 -3.51
CA GLY A 166 -2.97 14.72 -2.39
C GLY A 166 -3.40 13.67 -1.37
N CYS A 167 -3.93 14.17 -0.24
CA CYS A 167 -4.81 13.39 0.63
C CYS A 167 -6.17 13.20 -0.08
#